data_AF-A0A1L8MM64-F1
#
_entry.id   AF-A0A1L8MM64-F1
#
_cell.length_a   1.000
_cell.length_b   1.000
_cell.length_c   1.000
_cell.angle_alpha   90.00
_cell.angle_beta   90.00
_cell.angle_gamma   90.00
#
_symmetry.space_group_name_H-M   'P 1'
#
loop_
_entity.id
_entity.type
_entity.pdbx_description
1 polymer ?
#
loop_
_entity_poly.entity_id
_entity_poly.type
_entity_poly.pdbx_seq_one_letter_code
_entity_poly.pdbx_strand_id
1 'polypeptide(L)'
;MSVNSITSRIQEMKGKYIEAHEDQTCQGDLTCSNLKKAKKIKKKLLALEKERCQYMLENKDLTSINQKIAQLKGVYTIDEGDKPLKGEH
;
A
#
# COMPACT_ATOMS: atom_id res chain seq x y z
N MET A 1 10.25 4.64 48.37
CA MET A 1 10.45 4.74 46.91
C MET A 1 10.25 6.21 46.53
N SER A 2 11.24 6.84 45.90
CA SER A 2 11.21 8.27 45.59
C SER A 2 10.29 8.54 44.39
N VAL A 3 9.45 9.58 44.48
CA VAL A 3 8.46 9.97 43.45
C VAL A 3 9.14 10.19 42.09
N ASN A 4 10.39 10.64 42.09
CA ASN A 4 11.22 10.83 40.90
C ASN A 4 11.50 9.54 40.12
N SER A 5 11.55 8.39 40.81
CA SER A 5 11.73 7.08 40.19
C SER A 5 10.48 6.64 39.43
N ILE A 6 9.30 7.02 39.91
CA ILE A 6 8.02 6.66 39.29
C ILE A 6 7.83 7.52 38.04
N THR A 7 8.10 8.83 38.11
CA THR A 7 8.04 9.73 36.96
C THR A 7 9.00 9.30 35.85
N SER A 8 10.24 8.92 36.21
CA SER A 8 11.22 8.43 35.25
C SER A 8 10.75 7.14 34.56
N ARG A 9 10.16 6.22 35.32
CA ARG A 9 9.61 4.97 34.77
C ARG A 9 8.42 5.21 33.86
N ILE A 10 7.54 6.15 34.21
CA ILE A 10 6.40 6.53 33.36
C ILE A 10 6.87 7.18 32.06
N GLN A 11 7.90 8.05 32.10
CA GLN A 11 8.49 8.64 30.90
C GLN A 11 9.14 7.58 29.99
N GLU A 12 9.89 6.64 30.57
CA GLU A 12 10.48 5.51 29.84
C GLU A 12 9.40 4.66 29.15
N MET A 13 8.28 4.39 29.84
CA MET A 13 7.15 3.65 29.25
C MET A 13 6.42 4.48 28.19
N LYS A 14 6.27 5.79 28.37
CA LYS A 14 5.68 6.66 27.34
C LYS A 14 6.50 6.65 26.05
N GLY A 15 7.82 6.81 26.13
CA GLY A 15 8.68 6.78 24.93
C GLY A 15 8.61 5.43 24.18
N LYS A 16 8.59 4.32 24.93
CA LYS A 16 8.55 2.96 24.34
C LYS A 16 7.25 2.61 23.63
N TYR A 17 6.12 3.19 24.04
CA TYR A 17 4.80 2.78 23.55
C TYR A 17 4.05 3.86 22.78
N ILE A 18 4.35 5.14 22.99
CA ILE A 18 3.71 6.26 22.30
C ILE A 18 4.62 6.74 21.18
N GLU A 19 5.84 7.18 21.50
CA GLU A 19 6.77 7.76 20.50
C GLU A 19 7.26 6.72 19.49
N ALA A 20 7.61 5.50 19.94
CA ALA A 20 7.97 4.40 19.03
C ALA A 20 6.80 3.93 18.13
N HIS A 21 5.55 4.19 18.54
CA HIS A 21 4.36 3.88 17.78
C HIS A 21 4.00 5.01 16.80
N GLU A 22 4.28 6.27 17.14
CA GLU A 22 4.18 7.41 16.22
C GLU A 22 5.20 7.27 15.07
N ASP A 23 6.44 6.86 15.36
CA ASP A 23 7.46 6.59 14.33
C ASP A 23 7.07 5.42 13.40
N GLN A 24 6.35 4.41 13.91
CA GLN A 24 5.86 3.28 13.10
C GLN A 24 4.56 3.60 12.32
N THR A 25 3.68 4.45 12.87
CA THR A 25 2.41 4.81 12.21
C THR A 25 2.61 5.90 11.15
N CYS A 26 3.69 6.69 11.25
CA CYS A 26 4.08 7.68 10.26
C CYS A 26 5.08 7.16 9.20
N GLN A 27 5.35 5.85 9.17
CA GLN A 27 6.29 5.22 8.23
C GLN A 27 5.74 5.04 6.80
N GLY A 28 4.93 6.00 6.35
CA GLY A 28 4.45 6.09 4.99
C GLY A 28 4.05 7.53 4.75
N ASP A 29 5.03 8.40 4.52
CA ASP A 29 4.80 9.75 4.03
C ASP A 29 4.12 9.62 2.65
N LEU A 30 2.79 9.50 2.66
CA LEU A 30 1.91 9.52 1.50
C LEU A 30 1.91 10.94 0.97
N THR A 31 3.06 11.36 0.44
CA THR A 31 3.21 12.66 -0.20
C THR A 31 2.09 12.81 -1.21
N CYS A 32 1.56 14.03 -1.36
CA CYS A 32 0.52 14.34 -2.34
C CYS A 32 0.89 13.84 -3.76
N SER A 33 2.19 13.76 -4.06
CA SER A 33 2.73 13.18 -5.29
C SER A 33 2.47 11.67 -5.41
N ASN A 34 2.76 10.89 -4.37
CA ASN A 34 2.56 9.43 -4.34
C ASN A 34 1.06 9.09 -4.45
N LEU A 35 0.20 9.83 -3.73
CA LEU A 35 -1.26 9.68 -3.85
C LEU A 35 -1.77 9.99 -5.27
N LYS A 36 -1.22 11.01 -5.94
CA LYS A 36 -1.57 11.34 -7.33
C LYS A 36 -1.12 10.23 -8.30
N LYS A 37 0.07 9.65 -8.09
CA LYS A 37 0.57 8.51 -8.89
C LYS A 37 -0.31 7.28 -8.70
N ALA A 38 -0.62 6.91 -7.45
CA ALA A 38 -1.50 5.80 -7.11
C ALA A 38 -2.90 5.97 -7.74
N LYS A 39 -3.49 7.17 -7.65
CA LYS A 39 -4.77 7.48 -8.32
C LYS A 39 -4.70 7.32 -9.84
N LYS A 40 -3.60 7.73 -10.48
CA LYS A 40 -3.40 7.55 -11.93
C LYS A 40 -3.29 6.06 -12.30
N ILE A 41 -2.55 5.26 -11.53
CA ILE A 41 -2.41 3.82 -11.76
C ILE A 41 -3.76 3.11 -11.58
N LYS A 42 -4.52 3.43 -10.51
CA LYS A 42 -5.87 2.90 -10.29
C LYS A 42 -6.82 3.20 -11.46
N LYS A 43 -6.81 4.44 -11.97
CA LYS A 43 -7.63 4.81 -13.16
C LYS A 43 -7.25 4.00 -14.40
N LYS A 44 -5.95 3.80 -14.64
CA LYS A 44 -5.47 3.00 -15.78
C LYS A 44 -5.87 1.53 -15.65
N LEU A 45 -5.76 0.95 -14.45
CA LEU A 45 -6.20 -0.42 -14.19
C LEU A 45 -7.70 -0.60 -14.44
N LEU A 46 -8.53 0.35 -13.99
CA LEU A 46 -9.97 0.30 -14.24
C LEU A 46 -10.31 0.37 -15.74
N ALA A 47 -9.60 1.21 -16.50
CA ALA A 47 -9.80 1.32 -17.95
C ALA A 47 -9.43 0.02 -18.68
N LEU A 48 -8.30 -0.60 -18.32
CA LEU A 48 -7.87 -1.88 -18.90
C LEU A 48 -8.82 -3.03 -18.52
N GLU A 49 -9.36 -3.03 -17.30
CA GLU A 49 -10.36 -4.02 -16.89
C GLU A 49 -11.64 -3.90 -17.73
N LYS A 50 -12.09 -2.67 -17.98
CA LYS A 50 -13.23 -2.41 -18.85
C LYS A 50 -12.99 -2.91 -20.27
N GLU A 51 -11.81 -2.64 -20.82
CA GLU A 51 -11.41 -3.14 -22.15
C GLU A 51 -11.34 -4.67 -22.18
N ARG A 52 -10.80 -5.30 -21.12
CA ARG A 52 -10.77 -6.77 -20.98
C ARG A 52 -12.17 -7.36 -21.04
N CYS A 53 -13.11 -6.77 -20.31
CA CYS A 53 -14.50 -7.22 -20.31
C CYS A 53 -15.14 -7.12 -21.70
N GLN A 54 -14.89 -6.02 -22.43
CA GLN A 54 -15.39 -5.86 -23.80
C GLN A 54 -14.80 -6.91 -24.75
N TYR A 55 -13.49 -7.13 -24.70
CA TYR A 55 -12.84 -8.13 -25.55
C TYR A 55 -13.30 -9.55 -25.23
N MET A 56 -13.58 -9.84 -23.95
CA MET A 56 -14.12 -11.13 -23.51
C MET A 56 -15.52 -11.37 -24.10
N LEU A 57 -16.37 -10.34 -24.18
CA LEU A 57 -17.67 -10.42 -24.84
C LEU A 57 -17.54 -10.61 -26.35
N GLU A 58 -16.52 -10.02 -26.96
CA GLU A 58 -16.24 -10.10 -28.41
C GLU A 58 -15.41 -11.35 -28.80
N ASN A 59 -15.08 -12.23 -27.85
CA ASN A 59 -14.19 -13.39 -28.03
C ASN A 59 -12.84 -13.05 -28.68
N LYS A 60 -12.30 -11.87 -28.34
CA LYS A 60 -10.99 -11.39 -28.80
C LYS A 60 -9.86 -11.83 -27.86
N ASP A 61 -8.63 -11.82 -28.38
CA ASP A 61 -7.44 -12.14 -27.58
C ASP A 61 -7.23 -11.13 -26.43
N LEU A 62 -7.06 -11.65 -25.22
CA LEU A 62 -6.88 -10.88 -23.98
C LEU A 62 -5.42 -10.80 -23.54
N THR A 63 -4.50 -11.48 -24.24
CA THR A 63 -3.11 -11.66 -23.80
C THR A 63 -2.41 -10.32 -23.54
N SER A 64 -2.52 -9.36 -24.46
CA SER A 64 -1.89 -8.04 -24.30
C SER A 64 -2.49 -7.24 -23.13
N ILE A 65 -3.81 -7.31 -22.94
CA ILE A 65 -4.50 -6.59 -21.86
C ILE A 65 -4.10 -7.19 -20.50
N ASN A 66 -4.04 -8.52 -20.40
CA ASN A 66 -3.60 -9.23 -19.21
C ASN A 66 -2.15 -8.91 -18.83
N GLN A 67 -1.25 -8.88 -19.82
CA GLN A 67 0.15 -8.49 -19.59
C GLN A 67 0.26 -7.05 -19.05
N LYS A 68 -0.48 -6.10 -19.63
CA LYS A 68 -0.50 -4.70 -19.17
C LYS A 68 -1.07 -4.56 -17.75
N ILE A 69 -2.12 -5.30 -17.42
CA ILE A 69 -2.69 -5.34 -16.06
C ILE A 69 -1.67 -5.89 -15.07
N ALA A 70 -1.01 -7.01 -15.39
CA ALA A 70 -0.01 -7.62 -14.52
C ALA A 70 1.17 -6.68 -14.25
N GLN A 71 1.69 -6.01 -15.28
CA GLN A 71 2.76 -5.01 -15.14
C GLN A 71 2.34 -3.84 -14.24
N LEU A 72 1.16 -3.27 -14.47
CA LEU A 72 0.67 -2.13 -13.66
C LEU A 72 0.36 -2.52 -12.21
N LYS A 73 -0.11 -3.75 -11.96
CA LYS A 73 -0.29 -4.27 -10.61
C LYS A 73 1.06 -4.43 -9.89
N GLY A 74 2.08 -4.95 -10.58
CA GLY A 74 3.43 -5.06 -10.01
C GLY A 74 4.01 -3.71 -9.61
N VAL A 75 3.84 -2.68 -10.44
CA VAL A 75 4.26 -1.30 -10.12
C VAL A 75 3.46 -0.73 -8.94
N TYR A 76 2.17 -1.03 -8.84
CA TYR A 76 1.33 -0.60 -7.70
C TYR A 76 1.78 -1.24 -6.38
N THR A 77 2.14 -2.53 -6.38
CA THR A 77 2.54 -3.27 -5.17
C THR A 77 3.97 -2.96 -4.71
N ILE A 78 4.83 -2.39 -5.56
CA ILE A 78 6.18 -1.98 -5.16
C ILE A 78 6.15 -0.61 -4.42
N ASP A 79 5.17 0.25 -4.72
CA ASP A 79 5.00 1.55 -4.05
C ASP A 79 4.23 1.45 -2.70
N GLU A 80 3.42 0.40 -2.50
CA GLU A 80 2.78 0.07 -1.23
C GLU A 80 3.68 -0.93 -0.51
N GLY A 81 4.54 -0.44 0.39
CA GLY A 81 5.53 -1.24 1.11
C GLY A 81 5.00 -2.61 1.54
N ASP A 82 5.71 -3.66 1.11
CA ASP A 82 5.63 -5.05 1.54
C ASP A 82 4.30 -5.50 2.18
N LYS A 83 3.39 -6.00 1.34
CA LYS A 83 2.66 -7.20 1.73
C LYS A 83 2.40 -8.09 0.53
N PRO A 84 3.12 -9.21 0.37
CA PRO A 84 2.66 -10.26 -0.52
C PRO A 84 1.28 -10.68 0.00
N LEU A 85 0.25 -10.47 -0.82
CA LEU A 85 -0.99 -11.23 -0.69
C LEU A 85 -0.58 -12.68 -0.81
N LYS A 86 -0.49 -13.37 0.33
CA LYS A 86 -0.37 -14.83 0.39
C LYS A 86 -1.59 -15.39 -0.35
N GLY A 87 -1.40 -15.66 -1.63
CA GLY A 87 -2.19 -16.63 -2.37
C GLY A 87 -1.73 -18.02 -1.94
N GLU A 88 -2.69 -18.76 -1.38
CA GLU A 88 -2.90 -20.20 -1.55
C GLU A 88 -1.89 -21.17 -0.88
N HIS A 89 -2.38 -21.90 0.13
CA HIS A 89 -2.79 -23.31 -0.01
C HIS A 89 -3.69 -23.73 1.15
#